data_AF-A0A6C1C0P5-F1
#
_entry.id   AF-A0A6C1C0P5-F1
#
_cell.length_a   1.000
_cell.length_b   1.000
_cell.length_c   1.000
_cell.angle_alpha   90.00
_cell.angle_beta   90.00
_cell.angle_gamma   90.00
#
_symmetry.space_group_name_H-M   'P 1'
#
loop_
_entity.id
_entity.type
_entity.pdbx_description
1 polymer ?
#
loop_
_entity_poly.entity_id
_entity_poly.type
_entity_poly.pdbx_seq_one_letter_code
_entity_poly.pdbx_strand_id
1 'polypeptide(L)'
;MPARKFPVIALVAMAAGLALTACDNGTGSDNAAPSRSASASAPHSPSSSEKSEKPEKPESGTVQKSAPGAAKKSGERCTDQLNYAGDSRSNAEINSIGEESGTCPVPEKAGSGAGKKPGERCTDQLNYAGDSRSNAEINSIGEESGTCPVPEKAGSGTPHKPGERCTDQVNYAGDPRPNAEINSIGEETGTCPAVQH
;
A
#
# COMPACT_ATOMS: atom_id res chain seq x y z
N MET A 1 52.09 8.82 14.11
CA MET A 1 51.68 10.24 13.94
C MET A 1 50.33 10.25 13.23
N PRO A 2 49.19 10.55 13.88
CA PRO A 2 47.93 10.65 13.15
C PRO A 2 47.83 12.01 12.45
N ALA A 3 47.99 12.00 11.12
CA ALA A 3 47.78 13.18 10.30
C ALA A 3 46.28 13.40 10.09
N ARG A 4 45.69 14.29 10.90
CA ARG A 4 44.36 14.88 10.65
C ARG A 4 44.43 15.76 9.40
N LYS A 5 43.54 15.54 8.43
CA LYS A 5 43.31 16.45 7.31
C LYS A 5 41.81 16.52 7.05
N PHE A 6 41.19 17.63 7.46
CA PHE A 6 39.84 18.01 7.09
C PHE A 6 39.90 18.87 5.82
N PRO A 7 39.15 18.55 4.75
CA PRO A 7 38.77 19.53 3.75
C PRO A 7 37.33 20.01 3.99
N VAL A 8 37.24 21.28 4.35
CA VAL A 8 36.07 22.18 4.21
C VAL A 8 35.83 22.44 2.72
N ILE A 9 34.66 23.02 2.38
CA ILE A 9 34.26 23.73 1.12
C ILE A 9 33.25 22.89 0.30
N ALA A 10 32.07 23.34 -0.15
CA ALA A 10 31.38 24.64 -0.12
C ALA A 10 29.86 24.42 -0.25
N LEU A 11 29.08 25.27 0.42
CA LEU A 11 27.65 25.48 0.18
C LEU A 11 27.46 26.31 -1.10
N VAL A 12 26.72 25.78 -2.07
CA VAL A 12 26.17 26.57 -3.18
C VAL A 12 24.67 26.71 -2.94
N ALA A 13 24.28 27.89 -2.47
CA ALA A 13 22.90 28.33 -2.41
C ALA A 13 22.50 28.86 -3.79
N MET A 14 21.51 28.23 -4.43
CA MET A 14 20.84 28.77 -5.60
C MET A 14 19.47 29.30 -5.17
N ALA A 15 19.33 30.62 -5.23
CA ALA A 15 18.10 31.36 -5.00
C ALA A 15 17.70 32.09 -6.30
N ALA A 16 16.50 31.82 -6.80
CA ALA A 16 15.65 32.65 -7.67
C ALA A 16 14.54 31.75 -8.24
N GLY A 17 13.26 32.09 -8.30
CA GLY A 17 12.54 33.29 -7.93
C GLY A 17 11.03 33.01 -8.03
N LEU A 18 10.24 33.73 -7.24
CA LEU A 18 8.78 33.70 -7.28
C LEU A 18 8.26 34.54 -8.45
N ALA A 19 7.34 34.00 -9.25
CA ALA A 19 6.48 34.79 -10.12
C ALA A 19 5.02 34.62 -9.65
N LEU A 20 4.50 35.65 -8.99
CA LEU A 20 3.08 35.84 -8.72
C LEU A 20 2.41 36.36 -10.00
N THR A 21 1.42 35.65 -10.54
CA THR A 21 0.45 36.25 -11.47
C THR A 21 -0.80 36.61 -10.69
N ALA A 22 -1.06 37.92 -10.62
CA ALA A 22 -2.14 38.53 -9.88
C ALA A 22 -3.54 38.23 -10.47
N CYS A 23 -4.53 38.44 -9.61
CA CYS A 23 -5.97 38.40 -9.80
C CYS A 23 -6.48 39.12 -11.06
N ASP A 24 -7.61 38.64 -11.57
CA ASP A 24 -8.68 39.54 -12.01
C ASP A 24 -9.97 39.14 -11.30
N ASN A 25 -10.52 40.07 -10.52
CA ASN A 25 -11.78 39.96 -9.80
C ASN A 25 -12.66 41.11 -10.27
N GLY A 26 -13.50 40.85 -11.27
CA GLY A 26 -14.42 41.80 -11.87
C GLY A 26 -15.87 41.39 -11.63
N THR A 27 -16.51 42.06 -10.70
CA THR A 27 -17.93 42.02 -10.32
C THR A 27 -18.83 42.85 -11.25
N GLY A 28 -20.11 42.46 -11.39
CA GLY A 28 -21.22 43.31 -11.87
C GLY A 28 -21.89 42.77 -13.15
N SER A 29 -23.10 42.19 -13.08
CA SER A 29 -24.43 42.86 -13.23
C SER A 29 -24.57 43.51 -14.62
N ASP A 30 -25.55 43.21 -15.48
CA ASP A 30 -27.00 43.27 -15.25
C ASP A 30 -27.84 42.53 -16.32
N ASN A 31 -28.95 41.97 -15.84
CA ASN A 31 -30.31 41.90 -16.40
C ASN A 31 -30.59 42.18 -17.90
N ALA A 32 -31.23 41.19 -18.55
CA ALA A 32 -32.38 41.44 -19.44
C ALA A 32 -33.32 40.21 -19.50
N ALA A 33 -34.55 40.40 -19.05
CA ALA A 33 -35.67 39.44 -19.09
C ALA A 33 -36.39 39.49 -20.48
N PRO A 34 -37.63 38.97 -20.63
CA PRO A 34 -38.09 37.58 -20.57
C PRO A 34 -38.76 37.17 -21.91
N SER A 35 -39.18 35.90 -22.05
CA SER A 35 -40.32 35.53 -22.90
C SER A 35 -40.94 34.23 -22.38
N ARG A 36 -42.26 34.26 -22.20
CA ARG A 36 -43.09 33.21 -21.61
C ARG A 36 -43.77 32.34 -22.67
N SER A 37 -44.20 31.16 -22.20
CA SER A 37 -45.37 30.37 -22.63
C SER A 37 -45.19 29.50 -23.88
N ALA A 38 -45.71 28.28 -23.99
CA ALA A 38 -46.80 27.61 -23.24
C ALA A 38 -46.77 26.07 -23.41
N SER A 39 -47.35 25.37 -22.42
CA SER A 39 -48.30 24.21 -22.50
C SER A 39 -47.93 22.93 -23.29
N ALA A 40 -48.28 21.69 -22.90
CA ALA A 40 -49.31 21.20 -21.97
C ALA A 40 -49.13 19.70 -21.58
N SER A 41 -49.71 19.34 -20.41
CA SER A 41 -50.39 18.08 -19.99
C SER A 41 -49.62 16.74 -19.97
N ALA A 42 -49.25 16.15 -18.81
CA ALA A 42 -50.02 15.44 -17.75
C ALA A 42 -50.35 13.95 -18.08
N PRO A 43 -50.66 13.05 -17.12
CA PRO A 43 -50.25 12.89 -15.71
C PRO A 43 -49.70 11.46 -15.43
N HIS A 44 -49.36 11.11 -14.18
CA HIS A 44 -49.78 9.88 -13.45
C HIS A 44 -49.03 9.77 -12.10
N SER A 45 -49.80 9.76 -11.01
CA SER A 45 -49.39 9.44 -9.63
C SER A 45 -49.70 7.95 -9.33
N PRO A 46 -49.74 7.51 -8.05
CA PRO A 46 -48.66 6.93 -7.24
C PRO A 46 -48.92 5.44 -6.93
N SER A 47 -48.02 4.75 -6.21
CA SER A 47 -48.39 3.90 -5.03
C SER A 47 -47.21 3.07 -4.53
N SER A 48 -46.99 3.16 -3.22
CA SER A 48 -46.12 2.32 -2.39
C SER A 48 -46.54 0.84 -2.39
N SER A 49 -45.60 -0.05 -2.09
CA SER A 49 -45.85 -1.28 -1.32
C SER A 49 -44.54 -1.81 -0.72
N GLU A 50 -44.50 -1.85 0.61
CA GLU A 50 -43.56 -2.64 1.41
C GLU A 50 -43.84 -4.14 1.23
N LYS A 51 -42.80 -4.99 1.25
CA LYS A 51 -42.90 -6.33 1.85
C LYS A 51 -41.54 -6.90 2.24
N SER A 52 -41.48 -7.35 3.49
CA SER A 52 -40.42 -8.09 4.16
C SER A 52 -40.07 -9.43 3.51
N GLU A 53 -38.82 -9.88 3.65
CA GLU A 53 -38.46 -11.26 4.05
C GLU A 53 -36.96 -11.38 4.41
N LYS A 54 -36.68 -12.15 5.46
CA LYS A 54 -35.39 -12.67 5.99
C LYS A 54 -35.50 -14.20 5.86
N PRO A 55 -34.46 -15.05 6.05
CA PRO A 55 -33.03 -15.03 5.73
C PRO A 55 -32.64 -16.19 4.79
N GLU A 56 -31.65 -16.06 3.90
CA GLU A 56 -31.08 -17.26 3.25
C GLU A 56 -29.54 -17.22 3.19
N LYS A 57 -28.94 -18.28 3.76
CA LYS A 57 -27.55 -18.70 3.57
C LYS A 57 -27.52 -19.65 2.38
N PRO A 58 -26.61 -19.45 1.42
CA PRO A 58 -25.73 -20.54 0.97
C PRO A 58 -24.28 -20.02 0.93
N GLU A 59 -23.37 -20.52 1.77
CA GLU A 59 -22.49 -21.67 1.52
C GLU A 59 -21.56 -21.55 0.29
N SER A 60 -20.27 -21.46 0.64
CA SER A 60 -19.06 -21.86 -0.10
C SER A 60 -18.84 -21.36 -1.52
N GLY A 61 -18.17 -20.22 -1.60
CA GLY A 61 -17.21 -19.90 -2.66
C GLY A 61 -16.13 -19.01 -2.06
N THR A 62 -14.93 -19.56 -1.88
CA THR A 62 -13.76 -18.82 -1.39
C THR A 62 -13.34 -17.76 -2.41
N VAL A 63 -13.99 -16.60 -2.36
CA VAL A 63 -13.47 -15.34 -2.90
C VAL A 63 -13.13 -14.52 -1.67
N GLN A 64 -11.86 -14.11 -1.56
CA GLN A 64 -11.37 -13.23 -0.51
C GLN A 64 -12.31 -12.02 -0.43
N LYS A 65 -13.23 -12.05 0.55
CA LYS A 65 -14.27 -11.03 0.69
C LYS A 65 -13.59 -9.82 1.29
N SER A 66 -13.12 -8.92 0.42
CA SER A 66 -12.84 -7.54 0.83
C SER A 66 -14.03 -7.06 1.65
N ALA A 67 -13.76 -6.58 2.87
CA ALA A 67 -14.79 -6.02 3.71
C ALA A 67 -15.58 -4.98 2.90
N PRO A 68 -16.91 -4.90 3.04
CA PRO A 68 -17.70 -3.94 2.28
C PRO A 68 -17.18 -2.54 2.58
N GLY A 69 -16.87 -1.79 1.52
CA GLY A 69 -16.41 -0.40 1.62
C GLY A 69 -17.46 0.52 2.24
N ALA A 70 -17.08 1.76 2.53
CA ALA A 70 -18.03 2.75 3.06
C ALA A 70 -18.92 3.29 1.93
N ALA A 71 -20.21 3.50 2.17
CA ALA A 71 -21.10 4.09 1.16
C ALA A 71 -20.56 5.45 0.67
N LYS A 72 -20.49 5.64 -0.65
CA LYS A 72 -20.03 6.89 -1.24
C LYS A 72 -21.13 7.94 -1.16
N LYS A 73 -20.83 9.10 -0.58
CA LYS A 73 -21.75 10.25 -0.61
C LYS A 73 -21.84 10.82 -2.02
N SER A 74 -23.06 11.15 -2.45
CA SER A 74 -23.32 11.75 -3.76
C SER A 74 -22.57 13.07 -3.93
N GLY A 75 -21.79 13.17 -5.01
CA GLY A 75 -21.01 14.37 -5.33
C GLY A 75 -19.66 14.49 -4.62
N GLU A 76 -19.30 13.57 -3.71
CA GLU A 76 -18.00 13.53 -3.06
C GLU A 76 -17.11 12.44 -3.65
N ARG A 77 -15.81 12.73 -3.76
CA ARG A 77 -14.81 11.73 -4.12
C ARG A 77 -14.53 10.83 -2.93
N CYS A 78 -14.13 9.60 -3.17
CA CYS A 78 -13.76 8.69 -2.09
C CYS A 78 -12.53 9.19 -1.34
N THR A 79 -11.56 9.74 -2.06
CA THR A 79 -10.34 10.33 -1.46
C THR A 79 -10.60 11.52 -0.54
N ASP A 80 -11.79 12.13 -0.60
CA ASP A 80 -12.20 13.22 0.29
C ASP A 80 -12.95 12.69 1.54
N GLN A 81 -13.42 11.44 1.49
CA GLN A 81 -14.22 10.79 2.53
C GLN A 81 -13.38 9.86 3.43
N LEU A 82 -12.38 9.19 2.87
CA LEU A 82 -11.52 8.25 3.56
C LEU A 82 -10.05 8.61 3.33
N ASN A 83 -9.21 8.31 4.32
CA ASN A 83 -7.76 8.49 4.19
C ASN A 83 -7.15 7.28 3.46
N TYR A 84 -6.69 7.52 2.23
CA TYR A 84 -5.99 6.54 1.39
C TYR A 84 -4.47 6.73 1.37
N ALA A 85 -3.90 7.44 2.34
CA ALA A 85 -2.44 7.55 2.46
C ALA A 85 -1.82 6.15 2.59
N GLY A 86 -0.84 5.85 1.72
CA GLY A 86 -0.20 4.53 1.65
C GLY A 86 -1.00 3.47 0.89
N ASP A 87 -2.12 3.83 0.24
CA ASP A 87 -2.77 2.96 -0.74
C ASP A 87 -1.95 2.91 -2.03
N SER A 88 -1.78 1.70 -2.58
CA SER A 88 -1.00 1.50 -3.80
C SER A 88 -1.76 1.97 -5.06
N ARG A 89 -3.10 2.04 -4.97
CA ARG A 89 -3.96 2.48 -6.05
C ARG A 89 -3.95 4.00 -6.13
N SER A 90 -4.02 4.51 -7.35
CA SER A 90 -4.07 5.96 -7.56
C SER A 90 -5.39 6.56 -7.03
N ASN A 91 -5.36 7.83 -6.62
CA ASN A 91 -6.57 8.57 -6.24
C ASN A 91 -7.65 8.53 -7.35
N ALA A 92 -7.24 8.55 -8.62
CA ALA A 92 -8.15 8.46 -9.75
C ALA A 92 -8.85 7.09 -9.83
N GLU A 93 -8.09 6.01 -9.63
CA GLU A 93 -8.61 4.65 -9.60
C GLU A 93 -9.58 4.44 -8.43
N ILE A 94 -9.19 4.85 -7.23
CA ILE A 94 -10.03 4.77 -6.01
C ILE A 94 -11.36 5.50 -6.22
N ASN A 95 -11.33 6.70 -6.82
CA ASN A 95 -12.53 7.46 -7.11
C ASN A 95 -13.37 6.79 -8.18
N SER A 96 -12.76 6.21 -9.21
CA SER A 96 -13.47 5.50 -10.28
C SER A 96 -14.19 4.25 -9.75
N ILE A 97 -13.54 3.47 -8.88
CA ILE A 97 -14.15 2.34 -8.17
C ILE A 97 -15.34 2.81 -7.32
N GLY A 98 -15.18 3.94 -6.63
CA GLY A 98 -16.23 4.53 -5.83
C GLY A 98 -17.45 4.98 -6.65
N GLU A 99 -17.23 5.62 -7.80
CA GLU A 99 -18.31 6.03 -8.71
C GLU A 99 -19.05 4.82 -9.28
N GLU A 100 -18.32 3.78 -9.70
CA GLU A 100 -18.90 2.58 -10.31
C GLU A 100 -19.69 1.75 -9.30
N SER A 101 -19.14 1.54 -8.11
CA SER A 101 -19.74 0.66 -7.10
C SER A 101 -20.71 1.37 -6.14
N GLY A 102 -20.80 2.71 -6.21
CA GLY A 102 -21.54 3.52 -5.24
C GLY A 102 -20.97 3.43 -3.81
N THR A 103 -19.78 2.83 -3.65
CA THR A 103 -19.17 2.52 -2.36
C THR A 103 -17.67 2.79 -2.45
N CYS A 104 -17.13 3.60 -1.54
CA CYS A 104 -15.70 3.85 -1.48
C CYS A 104 -14.95 2.60 -1.05
N PRO A 105 -13.95 2.14 -1.84
CA PRO A 105 -13.22 0.93 -1.51
C PRO A 105 -12.49 1.11 -0.17
N VAL A 106 -12.32 0.02 0.57
CA VAL A 106 -11.50 0.05 1.78
C VAL A 106 -10.06 0.40 1.36
N PRO A 107 -9.38 1.34 2.06
CA PRO A 107 -7.97 1.62 1.79
C PRO A 107 -7.15 0.33 1.87
N GLU A 108 -6.49 0.01 0.77
CA GLU A 108 -5.53 -1.09 0.67
C GLU A 108 -4.21 -0.54 1.17
N LYS A 109 -4.04 -0.51 2.50
CA LYS A 109 -2.72 -0.24 3.10
C LYS A 109 -1.70 -1.14 2.42
N ALA A 110 -0.67 -0.54 1.83
CA ALA A 110 0.40 -1.27 1.16
C ALA A 110 1.07 -2.25 2.14
N GLY A 111 0.68 -3.52 2.08
CA GLY A 111 1.31 -4.58 2.86
C GLY A 111 0.36 -5.74 3.08
N SER A 112 0.65 -6.88 2.48
CA SER A 112 0.00 -8.18 2.74
C SER A 112 0.28 -8.75 4.15
N GLY A 113 0.65 -7.89 5.09
CA GLY A 113 1.15 -8.21 6.41
C GLY A 113 0.11 -8.09 7.51
N ALA A 114 0.50 -8.39 8.75
CA ALA A 114 -0.40 -8.24 9.90
C ALA A 114 -0.54 -6.76 10.28
N GLY A 115 -1.74 -6.29 10.60
CA GLY A 115 -1.96 -4.89 10.99
C GLY A 115 -1.05 -4.49 12.17
N LYS A 116 -0.34 -3.37 12.06
CA LYS A 116 0.56 -2.89 13.12
C LYS A 116 -0.27 -2.30 14.25
N LYS A 117 -0.10 -2.82 15.46
CA LYS A 117 -0.70 -2.23 16.65
C LYS A 117 -0.10 -0.85 16.98
N PRO A 118 -0.91 0.12 17.42
CA PRO A 118 -0.41 1.45 17.82
C PRO A 118 0.62 1.33 18.94
N GLY A 119 1.78 1.99 18.77
CA GLY A 119 2.86 2.00 19.77
C GLY A 119 3.72 0.73 19.84
N GLU A 120 3.37 -0.34 19.12
CA GLU A 120 4.21 -1.54 19.02
C GLU A 120 5.05 -1.52 17.74
N ARG A 121 6.30 -1.99 17.84
CA ARG A 121 7.15 -2.21 16.67
C ARG A 121 6.70 -3.50 15.98
N CYS A 122 6.98 -3.63 14.70
CA CYS A 122 6.67 -4.86 13.99
C CYS A 122 7.50 -6.03 14.49
N THR A 123 8.76 -5.77 14.80
CA THR A 123 9.67 -6.76 15.40
C THR A 123 9.23 -7.29 16.77
N ASP A 124 8.31 -6.60 17.44
CA ASP A 124 7.72 -7.04 18.71
C ASP A 124 6.44 -7.88 18.49
N GLN A 125 5.82 -7.77 17.31
CA GLN A 125 4.56 -8.44 16.96
C GLN A 125 4.76 -9.73 16.18
N LEU A 126 5.76 -9.77 15.29
CA LEU A 126 6.06 -10.91 14.43
C LEU A 126 7.52 -11.32 14.60
N ASN A 127 7.78 -12.62 14.41
CA ASN A 127 9.13 -13.15 14.44
C ASN A 127 9.78 -12.97 13.05
N TYR A 128 10.75 -12.05 12.98
CA TYR A 128 11.56 -11.78 11.79
C TYR A 128 12.94 -12.45 11.83
N ALA A 129 13.13 -13.49 12.66
CA ALA A 129 14.39 -14.23 12.66
C ALA A 129 14.69 -14.82 11.27
N GLY A 130 15.86 -14.46 10.72
CA GLY A 130 16.27 -14.87 9.37
C GLY A 130 15.74 -13.99 8.25
N ASP A 131 14.95 -12.95 8.55
CA ASP A 131 14.64 -11.92 7.57
C ASP A 131 15.94 -11.16 7.22
N SER A 132 16.18 -10.96 5.92
CA SER A 132 17.35 -10.25 5.41
C SER A 132 17.28 -8.75 5.71
N ARG A 133 16.06 -8.21 5.85
CA ARG A 133 15.83 -6.79 6.14
C ARG A 133 16.15 -6.51 7.59
N SER A 134 16.72 -5.34 7.84
CA SER A 134 17.03 -4.93 9.20
C SER A 134 15.76 -4.69 10.03
N ASN A 135 15.84 -4.89 11.35
CA ASN A 135 14.75 -4.55 12.28
C ASN A 135 14.29 -3.09 12.13
N ALA A 136 15.21 -2.17 11.81
CA ALA A 136 14.87 -0.77 11.61
C ALA A 136 14.03 -0.56 10.34
N GLU A 137 14.41 -1.22 9.24
CA GLU A 137 13.68 -1.19 7.98
C GLU A 137 12.28 -1.78 8.12
N ILE A 138 12.17 -2.98 8.70
CA ILE A 138 10.89 -3.66 8.98
C ILE A 138 9.95 -2.76 9.80
N ASN A 139 10.49 -2.11 10.83
CA ASN A 139 9.72 -1.19 11.66
C ASN A 139 9.31 0.07 10.90
N SER A 140 10.17 0.60 10.02
CA SER A 140 9.88 1.78 9.21
C SER A 140 8.77 1.50 8.20
N ILE A 141 8.82 0.34 7.52
CA ILE A 141 7.75 -0.13 6.63
C ILE A 141 6.44 -0.25 7.41
N GLY A 142 6.50 -0.83 8.62
CA GLY A 142 5.35 -0.96 9.50
C GLY A 142 4.73 0.37 9.92
N GLU A 143 5.54 1.37 10.27
CA GLU A 143 5.07 2.71 10.63
C GLU A 143 4.43 3.42 9.43
N GLU A 144 5.04 3.33 8.24
CA GLU A 144 4.56 4.00 7.04
C GLU A 144 3.25 3.38 6.50
N SER A 145 3.23 2.05 6.38
CA SER A 145 2.05 1.34 5.86
C SER A 145 0.95 1.15 6.91
N GLY A 146 1.29 1.26 8.19
CA GLY A 146 0.43 0.84 9.29
C GLY A 146 0.15 -0.67 9.31
N THR A 147 0.99 -1.47 8.65
CA THR A 147 0.92 -2.93 8.55
C THR A 147 2.33 -3.52 8.64
N CYS A 148 2.54 -4.48 9.52
CA CYS A 148 3.82 -5.15 9.65
C CYS A 148 4.08 -6.09 8.47
N PRO A 149 5.17 -5.91 7.70
CA PRO A 149 5.43 -6.71 6.51
C PRO A 149 5.51 -8.19 6.87
N VAL A 150 5.12 -9.07 5.94
CA VAL A 150 5.31 -10.51 6.13
C VAL A 150 6.82 -10.76 6.25
N PRO A 151 7.28 -11.54 7.25
CA PRO A 151 8.67 -11.94 7.33
C PRO A 151 9.11 -12.57 6.01
N GLU A 152 10.16 -12.02 5.42
CA GLU A 152 10.86 -12.69 4.33
C GLU A 152 11.52 -13.90 4.97
N LYS A 153 11.05 -15.10 4.61
CA LYS A 153 11.72 -16.32 5.05
C LYS A 153 13.18 -16.18 4.63
N ALA A 154 14.10 -16.29 5.59
CA ALA A 154 15.41 -16.89 5.29
C ALA A 154 15.13 -18.04 4.34
N GLY A 155 15.82 -18.09 3.19
CA GLY A 155 15.57 -19.13 2.19
C GLY A 155 15.39 -20.49 2.87
N SER A 156 14.59 -21.39 2.31
CA SER A 156 14.22 -22.69 2.90
C SER A 156 15.40 -23.63 3.28
N GLY A 157 16.62 -23.12 3.22
CA GLY A 157 17.87 -23.73 3.57
C GLY A 157 18.29 -23.57 5.03
N THR A 158 19.48 -24.06 5.32
CA THR A 158 20.08 -24.09 6.67
C THR A 158 20.81 -22.77 6.94
N PRO A 159 20.69 -22.14 8.12
CA PRO A 159 21.44 -20.92 8.42
C PRO A 159 22.95 -21.09 8.17
N HIS A 160 23.55 -20.14 7.45
CA HIS A 160 24.97 -20.19 7.14
C HIS A 160 25.78 -19.75 8.36
N LYS A 161 26.58 -20.66 8.93
CA LYS A 161 27.48 -20.31 10.04
C LYS A 161 28.64 -19.44 9.54
N PRO A 162 29.00 -18.36 10.25
CA PRO A 162 30.15 -17.53 9.90
C PRO A 162 31.45 -18.34 9.84
N GLY A 163 32.15 -18.28 8.70
CA GLY A 163 33.45 -18.93 8.49
C GLY A 163 33.41 -20.42 8.09
N GLU A 164 32.23 -21.02 7.93
CA GLU A 164 32.04 -22.36 7.39
C GLU A 164 31.39 -22.28 6.01
N ARG A 165 31.77 -23.11 5.04
CA ARG A 165 31.07 -23.14 3.75
C ARG A 165 29.75 -23.90 3.86
N CYS A 166 28.79 -23.60 3.01
CA CYS A 166 27.55 -24.38 2.95
C CYS A 166 27.77 -25.84 2.63
N THR A 167 28.71 -26.14 1.73
CA THR A 167 29.06 -27.52 1.38
C THR A 167 29.72 -28.30 2.51
N ASP A 168 30.19 -27.61 3.56
CA ASP A 168 30.71 -28.24 4.77
C ASP A 168 29.60 -28.45 5.83
N GLN A 169 28.49 -27.73 5.71
CA GLN A 169 27.35 -27.76 6.64
C GLN A 169 26.23 -28.70 6.17
N VAL A 170 26.01 -28.79 4.86
CA VAL A 170 24.91 -29.54 4.24
C VAL A 170 25.48 -30.44 3.13
N ASN A 171 24.97 -31.67 3.05
CA ASN A 171 25.37 -32.61 2.01
C ASN A 171 24.60 -32.32 0.70
N TYR A 172 25.28 -31.73 -0.28
CA TYR A 172 24.75 -31.42 -1.61
C TYR A 172 25.04 -32.51 -2.65
N ALA A 173 25.25 -33.76 -2.24
CA ALA A 173 25.44 -34.84 -3.20
C ALA A 173 24.23 -34.98 -4.14
N GLY A 174 24.48 -34.83 -5.44
CA GLY A 174 23.45 -34.88 -6.48
C GLY A 174 22.80 -33.53 -6.81
N ASP A 175 23.18 -32.44 -6.12
CA ASP A 175 22.72 -31.10 -6.50
C ASP A 175 23.36 -30.69 -7.85
N PRO A 176 22.57 -30.22 -8.83
CA PRO A 176 23.09 -29.79 -10.13
C PRO A 176 23.93 -28.51 -10.04
N ARG A 177 23.77 -27.70 -8.99
CA ARG A 177 24.51 -26.44 -8.85
C ARG A 177 25.95 -26.71 -8.37
N PRO A 178 26.94 -25.97 -8.87
CA PRO A 178 28.32 -26.14 -8.43
C PRO A 178 28.47 -25.69 -6.97
N ASN A 179 29.36 -26.36 -6.24
CA ASN A 179 29.69 -26.04 -4.84
C ASN A 179 30.04 -24.56 -4.63
N ALA A 180 30.68 -23.91 -5.60
CA ALA A 180 31.01 -22.49 -5.53
C ALA A 180 29.76 -21.61 -5.49
N GLU A 181 28.76 -21.90 -6.33
CA GLU A 181 27.50 -21.16 -6.36
C GLU A 181 26.72 -21.35 -5.05
N ILE A 182 26.63 -22.60 -4.58
CA ILE A 182 25.97 -22.93 -3.31
C ILE A 182 26.58 -22.15 -2.14
N ASN A 183 27.92 -22.07 -2.09
CA ASN A 183 28.63 -21.34 -1.05
C ASN A 183 28.43 -19.83 -1.18
N SER A 184 28.46 -19.28 -2.40
CA SER A 184 28.17 -17.86 -2.63
C SER A 184 26.76 -17.47 -2.21
N ILE A 185 25.75 -18.31 -2.48
CA ILE A 185 24.37 -18.08 -2.00
C ILE A 185 24.35 -18.06 -0.47
N GLY A 186 25.06 -18.97 0.19
CA GLY A 186 25.19 -18.99 1.65
C GLY A 186 25.78 -17.72 2.24
N GLU A 187 26.88 -17.26 1.66
CA GLU A 187 27.58 -16.03 2.07
C GLU A 187 26.72 -14.78 1.83
N GLU A 188 26.03 -14.70 0.69
CA GLU A 188 25.22 -13.53 0.31
C GLU A 188 23.90 -13.46 1.10
N THR A 189 23.23 -14.60 1.27
CA THR A 189 21.89 -14.65 1.89
C THR A 189 21.93 -14.96 3.38
N GLY A 190 23.11 -15.29 3.93
CA GLY A 190 23.24 -15.80 5.29
C GLY A 190 22.58 -17.17 5.50
N THR A 191 22.19 -17.86 4.42
CA THR A 191 21.47 -19.14 4.47
C THR A 191 21.93 -20.08 3.35
N CYS A 192 22.39 -21.26 3.73
CA CYS A 192 22.77 -22.33 2.80
C CYS A 192 21.56 -22.91 2.11
N PRO A 193 21.44 -22.82 0.77
CA PRO A 193 20.22 -23.16 0.06
C PRO A 193 19.82 -24.62 0.26
N ALA A 194 18.54 -24.95 0.10
CA ALA A 194 18.10 -26.35 0.11
C ALA A 194 18.74 -27.13 -1.05
N VAL A 195 18.97 -28.43 -0.84
CA VAL A 195 19.50 -29.36 -1.87
C VAL A 195 18.46 -29.52 -2.98
N GLN A 196 18.90 -29.46 -4.23
CA GLN A 196 18.10 -29.72 -5.42
C GLN A 196 18.39 -31.14 -5.94
N HIS A 197 17.40 -31.81 -6.52
CA HIS A 197 17.50 -33.17 -7.08
C HIS A 197 17.08 -33.20 -8.55
#